data_AF-A0A961NKW3-F1
#
_entry.id   AF-A0A961NKW3-F1
#
_cell.length_a   1.000
_cell.length_b   1.000
_cell.length_c   1.000
_cell.angle_alpha   90.00
_cell.angle_beta   90.00
_cell.angle_gamma   90.00
#
_symmetry.space_group_name_H-M   'P 1'
#
loop_
_entity.id
_entity.type
_entity.pdbx_description
1 polymer ?
#
loop_
_entity_poly.entity_id
_entity_poly.type
_entity_poly.pdbx_seq_one_letter_code
_entity_poly.pdbx_strand_id
1 'polypeptide(L)'
;AMVIMACVLTVQCLLFGDGGLFALGANILNMALIASVPMVLFQRGSAHPIVARLFQTRFGRVLLITVSAILSVQMAAVACALELALSGSWSASAGLGALLASHLPVALLEVLISVAVILLLEAYSQPASNPLMNRRAEGWVSAMMLITLLVLAVLFSSDLPDALEVVLHQLSSTAVYTSHALEYQAPFADYRWTLISGWFASALLAGLIGTVLTGFAAAFSLKSLERFAIDRK
;
A
#
# COMPACT_ATOMS: atom_id res chain seq x y z
N ALA A 1 8.66 -0.15 8.25
CA ALA A 1 7.95 -0.12 6.94
C ALA A 1 7.89 -1.51 6.32
N MET A 2 9.01 -2.09 5.85
CA MET A 2 9.00 -3.38 5.14
C MET A 2 8.28 -4.53 5.87
N VAL A 3 8.55 -4.71 7.16
CA VAL A 3 7.88 -5.75 7.98
C VAL A 3 6.37 -5.51 8.10
N ILE A 4 5.95 -4.25 8.22
CA ILE A 4 4.52 -3.89 8.30
C ILE A 4 3.86 -4.20 6.95
N MET A 5 4.47 -3.83 5.83
CA MET A 5 3.96 -4.17 4.50
C MET A 5 3.90 -5.69 4.28
N ALA A 6 4.88 -6.44 4.78
CA ALA A 6 4.82 -7.90 4.73
C ALA A 6 3.63 -8.45 5.54
N CYS A 7 3.36 -7.91 6.73
CA CYS A 7 2.16 -8.27 7.49
C CYS A 7 0.87 -7.94 6.72
N VAL A 8 0.77 -6.74 6.14
CA VAL A 8 -0.38 -6.30 5.33
C VAL A 8 -0.63 -7.28 4.19
N LEU A 9 0.38 -7.56 3.37
CA LEU A 9 0.26 -8.46 2.22
C LEU A 9 -0.04 -9.90 2.62
N THR A 10 0.51 -10.36 3.75
CA THR A 10 0.21 -11.70 4.27
C THR A 10 -1.26 -11.80 4.68
N VAL A 11 -1.81 -10.77 5.34
CA VAL A 11 -3.23 -10.73 5.71
C VAL A 11 -4.11 -10.64 4.46
N GLN A 12 -3.75 -9.79 3.49
CA GLN A 12 -4.45 -9.68 2.20
C GLN A 12 -4.53 -11.04 1.49
N CYS A 13 -3.40 -11.73 1.37
CA CYS A 13 -3.34 -13.03 0.73
C CYS A 13 -4.14 -14.11 1.48
N LEU A 14 -3.97 -14.24 2.79
CA LEU A 14 -4.56 -15.34 3.55
C LEU A 14 -6.05 -15.15 3.86
N LEU A 15 -6.49 -13.91 4.09
CA LEU A 15 -7.88 -13.63 4.45
C LEU A 15 -8.74 -13.25 3.26
N PHE A 16 -8.19 -12.47 2.32
CA PHE A 16 -8.95 -11.90 1.21
C PHE A 16 -8.66 -12.57 -0.13
N GLY A 17 -7.69 -13.49 -0.18
CA GLY A 17 -7.30 -14.17 -1.42
C GLY A 17 -6.56 -13.26 -2.39
N ASP A 18 -6.22 -12.05 -1.96
CA ASP A 18 -5.65 -10.99 -2.78
C ASP A 18 -4.13 -11.20 -2.93
N GLY A 19 -3.66 -11.35 -4.16
CA GLY A 19 -2.23 -11.47 -4.49
C GLY A 19 -1.61 -12.86 -4.45
N GLY A 20 -2.38 -13.94 -4.23
CA GLY A 20 -1.94 -15.34 -4.40
C GLY A 20 -0.80 -15.84 -3.49
N LEU A 21 -0.98 -17.00 -2.85
CA LEU A 21 -0.03 -17.50 -1.83
C LEU A 21 1.39 -17.72 -2.37
N PHE A 22 1.52 -18.23 -3.60
CA PHE A 22 2.82 -18.46 -4.23
C PHE A 22 3.48 -17.18 -4.76
N ALA A 23 2.70 -16.13 -5.02
CA ALA A 23 3.20 -14.83 -5.46
C ALA A 23 3.49 -13.89 -4.29
N LEU A 24 3.12 -14.24 -3.05
CA LEU A 24 3.31 -13.41 -1.85
C LEU A 24 4.74 -12.90 -1.69
N GLY A 25 5.75 -13.71 -1.98
CA GLY A 25 7.16 -13.29 -1.93
C GLY A 25 7.50 -12.19 -2.93
N ALA A 26 7.02 -12.32 -4.17
CA ALA A 26 7.19 -11.32 -5.23
C ALA A 26 6.42 -10.03 -4.89
N ASN A 27 5.20 -10.14 -4.36
CA ASN A 27 4.42 -8.99 -3.93
C ASN A 27 5.12 -8.22 -2.80
N ILE A 28 5.68 -8.93 -1.81
CA ILE A 28 6.47 -8.31 -0.74
C ILE A 28 7.71 -7.62 -1.32
N LEU A 29 8.42 -8.24 -2.26
CA LEU A 29 9.57 -7.63 -2.92
C LEU A 29 9.20 -6.32 -3.62
N ASN A 30 8.13 -6.33 -4.42
CA ASN A 30 7.67 -5.17 -5.18
C ASN A 30 7.18 -4.02 -4.27
N MET A 31 6.26 -4.32 -3.35
CA MET A 31 5.56 -3.29 -2.58
C MET A 31 6.28 -2.91 -1.28
N ALA A 32 7.02 -3.82 -0.64
CA ALA A 32 7.73 -3.50 0.59
C ALA A 32 9.11 -2.92 0.32
N LEU A 33 9.87 -3.50 -0.62
CA LEU A 33 11.26 -3.13 -0.88
C LEU A 33 11.38 -2.15 -2.05
N ILE A 34 10.98 -2.54 -3.26
CA ILE A 34 11.23 -1.76 -4.48
C ILE A 34 10.50 -0.41 -4.43
N ALA A 35 9.23 -0.41 -4.05
CA ALA A 35 8.43 0.80 -3.84
C ALA A 35 9.08 1.79 -2.84
N SER A 36 9.83 1.30 -1.85
CA SER A 36 10.47 2.18 -0.85
C SER A 36 11.71 2.91 -1.37
N VAL A 37 12.30 2.46 -2.47
CA VAL A 37 13.60 2.94 -2.98
C VAL A 37 13.61 4.45 -3.28
N PRO A 38 12.64 5.04 -4.01
CA PRO A 38 12.69 6.46 -4.36
C PRO A 38 12.80 7.38 -3.14
N MET A 39 12.03 7.11 -2.08
CA MET A 39 12.04 7.92 -0.87
C MET A 39 13.35 7.75 -0.11
N VAL A 40 13.92 6.55 -0.07
CA VAL A 40 15.24 6.30 0.53
C VAL A 40 16.33 7.05 -0.24
N LEU A 41 16.26 7.08 -1.57
CA LEU A 41 17.19 7.84 -2.40
C LEU A 41 17.08 9.35 -2.16
N PHE A 42 15.88 9.91 -2.07
CA PHE A 42 15.70 11.33 -1.75
C PHE A 42 16.20 11.68 -0.35
N GLN A 43 15.96 10.82 0.64
CA GLN A 43 16.49 11.01 1.99
C GLN A 43 18.01 10.97 2.04
N ARG A 44 18.65 10.00 1.36
CA ARG A 44 20.12 9.94 1.28
C ARG A 44 20.71 11.10 0.48
N GLY A 45 20.01 11.50 -0.58
CA GLY A 45 20.35 12.66 -1.41
C GLY A 45 20.13 14.01 -0.73
N SER A 46 19.58 14.05 0.49
CA SER A 46 19.35 15.30 1.24
C SER A 46 20.64 16.04 1.60
N ALA A 47 21.81 15.40 1.52
CA ALA A 47 23.10 16.08 1.59
C ALA A 47 23.38 17.00 0.38
N HIS A 48 22.70 16.77 -0.75
CA HIS A 48 22.81 17.63 -1.92
C HIS A 48 22.02 18.93 -1.70
N PRO A 49 22.62 20.11 -1.96
CA PRO A 49 22.03 21.40 -1.58
C PRO A 49 20.65 21.68 -2.20
N ILE A 50 20.40 21.17 -3.41
CA ILE A 50 19.08 21.31 -4.07
C ILE A 50 18.01 20.52 -3.31
N VAL A 51 18.28 19.26 -2.99
CA VAL A 51 17.33 18.39 -2.29
C VAL A 51 17.15 18.88 -0.85
N ALA A 52 18.23 19.28 -0.19
CA ALA A 52 18.18 19.91 1.13
C ALA A 52 17.23 21.11 1.17
N ARG A 53 17.33 22.02 0.20
CA ARG A 53 16.46 23.21 0.08
C ARG A 53 15.00 22.83 -0.11
N LEU A 54 14.70 21.79 -0.89
CA LEU A 54 13.33 21.32 -1.07
C LEU A 54 12.71 20.86 0.26
N PHE A 55 13.45 20.12 1.09
CA PHE A 55 12.98 19.68 2.41
C PHE A 55 12.66 20.84 3.38
N GLN A 56 13.34 21.99 3.23
CA GLN A 56 13.12 23.16 4.11
C GLN A 56 11.77 23.85 3.88
N THR A 57 11.19 23.74 2.68
CA THR A 57 9.96 24.45 2.33
C THR A 57 8.76 23.49 2.32
N ARG A 58 7.57 23.98 2.70
CA ARG A 58 6.34 23.16 2.61
C ARG A 58 6.09 22.66 1.19
N PHE A 59 6.21 23.55 0.21
CA PHE A 59 6.04 23.19 -1.20
C PHE A 59 7.07 22.15 -1.66
N GLY A 60 8.35 22.32 -1.31
CA GLY A 60 9.38 21.37 -1.69
C GLY A 60 9.21 19.99 -1.04
N ARG A 61 8.74 19.91 0.22
CA ARG A 61 8.36 18.64 0.83
C ARG A 61 7.23 17.94 0.09
N VAL A 62 6.15 18.66 -0.20
CA VAL A 62 5.02 18.13 -0.98
C VAL A 62 5.50 17.64 -2.35
N LEU A 63 6.34 18.41 -3.05
CA LEU A 63 6.90 18.00 -4.32
C LEU A 63 7.73 16.71 -4.22
N LEU A 64 8.58 16.59 -3.20
CA LEU A 64 9.39 15.39 -2.97
C LEU A 64 8.51 14.16 -2.67
N ILE A 65 7.47 14.32 -1.85
CA ILE A 65 6.49 13.26 -1.58
C ILE A 65 5.81 12.85 -2.88
N THR A 66 5.33 13.82 -3.66
CA THR A 66 4.63 13.57 -4.93
C THR A 66 5.50 12.79 -5.90
N VAL A 67 6.71 13.26 -6.17
CA VAL A 67 7.64 12.60 -7.09
C VAL A 67 8.02 11.22 -6.57
N SER A 68 8.25 11.08 -5.27
CA SER A 68 8.60 9.80 -4.66
C SER A 68 7.47 8.78 -4.74
N ALA A 69 6.23 9.17 -4.50
CA ALA A 69 5.07 8.28 -4.56
C ALA A 69 4.80 7.82 -5.99
N ILE A 70 4.90 8.71 -6.98
CA ILE A 70 4.76 8.34 -8.39
C ILE A 70 5.86 7.36 -8.80
N LEU A 71 7.13 7.68 -8.51
CA LEU A 71 8.24 6.78 -8.83
C LEU A 71 8.12 5.44 -8.10
N SER A 72 7.65 5.44 -6.85
CA SER A 72 7.45 4.24 -6.03
C SER A 72 6.51 3.26 -6.73
N VAL A 73 5.30 3.71 -7.05
CA VAL A 73 4.27 2.87 -7.69
C VAL A 73 4.72 2.40 -9.07
N GLN A 74 5.30 3.28 -9.88
CA GLN A 74 5.77 2.91 -11.21
C GLN A 74 6.95 1.91 -11.14
N MET A 75 7.90 2.07 -10.22
CA MET A 75 9.00 1.12 -10.06
C MET A 75 8.51 -0.27 -9.62
N ALA A 76 7.54 -0.33 -8.71
CA ALA A 76 6.92 -1.59 -8.31
C ALA A 76 6.17 -2.25 -9.48
N ALA A 77 5.45 -1.47 -10.30
CA ALA A 77 4.78 -1.97 -11.50
C ALA A 77 5.77 -2.49 -12.56
N VAL A 78 6.89 -1.79 -12.79
CA VAL A 78 7.98 -2.28 -13.66
C VAL A 78 8.54 -3.61 -13.14
N ALA A 79 8.77 -3.72 -11.83
CA ALA A 79 9.30 -4.94 -11.24
C ALA A 79 8.34 -6.12 -11.38
N CYS A 80 7.06 -5.92 -11.07
CA CYS A 80 6.01 -6.93 -11.29
C CYS A 80 5.94 -7.37 -12.75
N ALA A 81 6.01 -6.42 -13.69
CA ALA A 81 6.10 -6.70 -15.12
C ALA A 81 7.30 -7.59 -15.47
N LEU A 82 8.48 -7.31 -14.92
CA LEU A 82 9.67 -8.13 -15.17
C LEU A 82 9.53 -9.53 -14.56
N GLU A 83 8.97 -9.65 -13.37
CA GLU A 83 8.74 -10.95 -12.70
C GLU A 83 7.77 -11.82 -13.48
N LEU A 84 6.66 -11.25 -13.98
CA LEU A 84 5.72 -11.93 -14.87
C LEU A 84 6.38 -12.38 -16.18
N ALA A 85 7.37 -11.62 -16.67
CA ALA A 85 8.09 -11.96 -17.90
C ALA A 85 9.03 -13.14 -17.65
N LEU A 86 9.70 -13.12 -16.51
CA LEU A 86 10.59 -14.17 -16.07
C LEU A 86 9.84 -15.46 -15.71
N SER A 87 8.58 -15.37 -15.26
CA SER A 87 7.74 -16.55 -15.04
C SER A 87 7.26 -17.21 -16.33
N GLY A 88 7.52 -16.59 -17.49
CA GLY A 88 7.03 -17.04 -18.79
C GLY A 88 5.52 -16.82 -18.98
N SER A 89 4.86 -16.11 -18.06
CA SER A 89 3.41 -15.92 -18.07
C SER A 89 2.95 -14.81 -19.02
N TRP A 90 3.85 -13.91 -19.46
CA TRP A 90 3.53 -12.84 -20.41
C TRP A 90 4.76 -12.35 -21.20
N SER A 91 4.55 -11.54 -22.26
CA SER A 91 5.62 -10.82 -22.95
C SER A 91 5.77 -9.39 -22.39
N ALA A 92 6.95 -9.09 -21.83
CA ALA A 92 7.23 -7.79 -21.18
C ALA A 92 6.96 -6.57 -22.08
N SER A 93 7.23 -6.68 -23.38
CA SER A 93 7.07 -5.56 -24.32
C SER A 93 5.61 -5.27 -24.70
N ALA A 94 4.72 -6.26 -24.56
CA ALA A 94 3.30 -6.12 -24.95
C ALA A 94 2.45 -5.47 -23.85
N GLY A 95 2.77 -5.73 -22.57
CA GLY A 95 1.93 -5.32 -21.44
C GLY A 95 2.47 -4.17 -20.60
N LEU A 96 3.78 -3.86 -20.65
CA LEU A 96 4.39 -2.86 -19.76
C LEU A 96 3.76 -1.47 -19.89
N GLY A 97 3.49 -1.01 -21.12
CA GLY A 97 2.87 0.30 -21.34
C GLY A 97 1.46 0.40 -20.72
N ALA A 98 0.64 -0.63 -20.91
CA ALA A 98 -0.70 -0.72 -20.34
C ALA A 98 -0.66 -0.84 -18.80
N LEU A 99 0.30 -1.59 -18.25
CA LEU A 99 0.51 -1.72 -16.82
C LEU A 99 0.92 -0.39 -16.18
N LEU A 100 1.88 0.32 -16.76
CA LEU A 100 2.30 1.62 -16.26
C LEU A 100 1.21 2.68 -16.38
N ALA A 101 0.38 2.61 -17.43
CA ALA A 101 -0.74 3.52 -17.61
C ALA A 101 -1.86 3.27 -16.59
N SER A 102 -2.19 2.01 -16.31
CA SER A 102 -3.21 1.64 -15.32
C SER A 102 -2.79 1.93 -13.88
N HIS A 103 -1.48 1.93 -13.59
CA HIS A 103 -0.93 2.25 -12.27
C HIS A 103 -0.75 3.76 -12.04
N LEU A 104 -0.87 4.60 -13.08
CA LEU A 104 -0.74 6.05 -12.92
C LEU A 104 -1.87 6.66 -12.08
N PRO A 105 -3.17 6.30 -12.26
CA PRO A 105 -4.22 6.71 -11.33
C PRO A 105 -3.98 6.26 -9.89
N VAL A 106 -3.48 5.04 -9.68
CA VAL A 106 -3.12 4.51 -8.36
C VAL A 106 -2.00 5.35 -7.74
N ALA A 107 -0.99 5.72 -8.53
CA ALA A 107 0.08 6.61 -8.10
C ALA A 107 -0.43 7.99 -7.67
N LEU A 108 -1.40 8.56 -8.40
CA LEU A 108 -2.00 9.85 -8.03
C LEU A 108 -2.82 9.76 -6.74
N LEU A 109 -3.53 8.64 -6.53
CA LEU A 109 -4.23 8.37 -5.28
C LEU A 109 -3.23 8.24 -4.11
N GLU A 110 -2.12 7.55 -4.32
CA GLU A 110 -1.05 7.40 -3.32
C GLU A 110 -0.44 8.76 -2.94
N VAL A 111 -0.22 9.64 -3.92
CA VAL A 111 0.20 11.04 -3.67
C VAL A 111 -0.81 11.76 -2.79
N LEU A 112 -2.09 11.69 -3.14
CA LEU A 112 -3.16 12.37 -2.41
C LEU A 112 -3.21 11.91 -0.95
N ILE A 113 -3.20 10.60 -0.71
CA ILE A 113 -3.22 10.00 0.63
C ILE A 113 -1.95 10.39 1.39
N SER A 114 -0.78 10.21 0.78
CA SER A 114 0.51 10.49 1.41
C SER A 114 0.65 11.95 1.85
N VAL A 115 0.28 12.88 0.96
CA VAL A 115 0.31 14.32 1.27
C VAL A 115 -0.70 14.65 2.36
N ALA A 116 -1.93 14.12 2.30
CA ALA A 116 -2.95 14.35 3.31
C ALA A 116 -2.50 13.86 4.70
N VAL A 117 -1.96 12.64 4.78
CA VAL A 117 -1.46 12.05 6.04
C VAL A 117 -0.30 12.86 6.59
N ILE A 118 0.68 13.23 5.77
CA ILE A 118 1.85 13.98 6.24
C ILE A 118 1.44 15.37 6.73
N LEU A 119 0.56 16.08 6.01
CA LEU A 119 0.07 17.39 6.45
C LEU A 119 -0.75 17.28 7.76
N LEU A 120 -1.55 16.23 7.91
CA LEU A 120 -2.29 15.95 9.15
C LEU A 120 -1.33 15.69 10.32
N LEU A 121 -0.27 14.90 10.11
CA LEU A 121 0.75 14.63 11.12
C LEU A 121 1.58 15.87 11.46
N GLU A 122 1.93 16.71 10.48
CA GLU A 122 2.61 17.99 10.71
C GLU A 122 1.73 18.94 11.54
N ALA A 123 0.41 18.95 11.30
CA ALA A 123 -0.54 19.74 12.09
C ALA A 123 -0.67 19.20 13.52
N TYR A 124 -0.69 17.88 13.69
CA TYR A 124 -0.76 17.22 14.99
C TYR A 124 0.50 17.42 15.84
N SER A 125 1.68 17.40 15.22
CA SER A 125 2.96 17.45 15.91
C SER A 125 3.30 18.84 16.49
N GLN A 126 2.52 19.87 16.15
CA GLN A 126 2.70 21.23 16.69
C GLN A 126 1.91 21.37 18.00
N PRO A 127 2.59 21.48 19.16
CA PRO A 127 1.90 21.61 20.44
C PRO A 127 1.12 22.92 20.50
N ALA A 128 -0.19 22.85 20.71
CA ALA A 128 -0.99 24.03 20.99
C ALA A 128 -0.59 24.64 22.33
N SER A 129 -0.64 25.96 22.43
CA SER A 129 -0.34 26.69 23.68
C SER A 129 -1.31 26.39 24.83
N ASN A 130 -2.44 25.74 24.56
CA ASN A 130 -3.46 25.39 25.55
C ASN A 130 -3.72 23.86 25.57
N PRO A 131 -3.64 23.18 26.73
CA PRO A 131 -3.84 21.73 26.85
C PRO A 131 -5.24 21.24 26.47
N LEU A 132 -6.30 22.06 26.61
CA LEU A 132 -7.65 21.71 26.13
C LEU A 132 -7.74 21.72 24.60
N MET A 133 -6.94 22.57 23.95
CA MET A 133 -6.86 22.64 22.50
C MET A 133 -6.10 21.44 21.94
N ASN A 134 -5.07 20.95 22.64
CA ASN A 134 -4.40 19.68 22.30
C ASN A 134 -5.35 18.47 22.38
N ARG A 135 -6.13 18.31 23.45
CA ARG A 135 -7.09 17.18 23.55
C ARG A 135 -8.17 17.20 22.46
N ARG A 136 -8.63 18.38 22.07
CA ARG A 136 -9.57 18.53 20.93
C ARG A 136 -8.89 18.23 19.61
N ALA A 137 -7.67 18.74 19.38
CA ALA A 137 -6.90 18.45 18.17
C ALA A 137 -6.57 16.95 18.04
N GLU A 138 -6.22 16.28 19.14
CA GLU A 138 -6.04 14.82 19.24
C GLU A 138 -7.31 14.06 18.82
N GLY A 139 -8.47 14.47 19.33
CA GLY A 139 -9.77 13.88 18.95
C GLY A 139 -10.11 14.08 17.47
N TRP A 140 -9.84 15.25 16.92
CA TRP A 140 -10.10 15.54 15.51
C TRP A 140 -9.13 14.83 14.56
N VAL A 141 -7.84 14.78 14.90
CA VAL A 141 -6.83 14.07 14.10
C VAL A 141 -7.06 12.57 14.12
N SER A 142 -7.37 12.00 15.29
CA SER A 142 -7.74 10.58 15.39
C SER A 142 -9.03 10.26 14.63
N ALA A 143 -10.03 11.15 14.67
CA ALA A 143 -11.25 11.00 13.87
C ALA A 143 -10.96 11.09 12.36
N MET A 144 -10.15 12.05 11.90
CA MET A 144 -9.77 12.16 10.49
C MET A 144 -8.96 10.96 10.02
N MET A 145 -8.01 10.48 10.84
CA MET A 145 -7.23 9.28 10.53
C MET A 145 -8.12 8.03 10.46
N LEU A 146 -9.08 7.89 11.39
CA LEU A 146 -10.07 6.82 11.36
C LEU A 146 -10.97 6.93 10.13
N ILE A 147 -11.44 8.13 9.77
CA ILE A 147 -12.25 8.36 8.57
C ILE A 147 -11.45 8.04 7.32
N THR A 148 -10.18 8.46 7.21
CA THR A 148 -9.31 8.10 6.09
C THR A 148 -9.14 6.59 6.01
N LEU A 149 -8.89 5.91 7.13
CA LEU A 149 -8.78 4.44 7.16
C LEU A 149 -10.10 3.76 6.74
N LEU A 150 -11.25 4.26 7.19
CA LEU A 150 -12.57 3.72 6.82
C LEU A 150 -12.90 3.97 5.35
N VAL A 151 -12.59 5.15 4.82
CA VAL A 151 -12.79 5.48 3.40
C VAL A 151 -11.88 4.61 2.53
N LEU A 152 -10.63 4.39 2.92
CA LEU A 152 -9.72 3.48 2.22
C LEU A 152 -10.22 2.04 2.31
N ALA A 153 -10.68 1.58 3.48
CA ALA A 153 -11.26 0.24 3.63
C ALA A 153 -12.48 0.03 2.73
N VAL A 154 -13.31 1.05 2.50
CA VAL A 154 -14.47 0.95 1.59
C VAL A 154 -14.05 1.01 0.12
N LEU A 155 -13.10 1.89 -0.25
CA LEU A 155 -12.64 2.03 -1.64
C LEU A 155 -11.87 0.80 -2.11
N PHE A 156 -11.00 0.24 -1.27
CA PHE A 156 -10.20 -0.95 -1.56
C PHE A 156 -10.96 -2.28 -1.32
N SER A 157 -12.20 -2.21 -0.84
CA SER A 157 -13.12 -3.36 -0.73
C SER A 157 -14.16 -3.39 -1.87
N SER A 158 -14.00 -2.57 -2.90
CA SER A 158 -14.88 -2.61 -4.07
C SER A 158 -14.58 -3.84 -4.93
N ASP A 159 -15.61 -4.48 -5.50
CA ASP A 159 -15.48 -5.64 -6.42
C ASP A 159 -14.83 -5.26 -7.78
N LEU A 160 -14.13 -4.11 -7.86
CA LEU A 160 -13.52 -3.64 -9.09
C LEU A 160 -12.15 -4.32 -9.26
N PRO A 161 -11.86 -4.88 -10.45
CA PRO A 161 -10.55 -5.49 -10.70
C PRO A 161 -9.46 -4.45 -10.51
N ASP A 162 -8.34 -4.88 -9.93
CA ASP A 162 -7.22 -3.98 -9.69
C ASP A 162 -6.52 -3.58 -11.02
N ALA A 163 -5.59 -2.63 -10.94
CA ALA A 163 -4.92 -2.11 -12.13
C ALA A 163 -4.16 -3.21 -12.91
N LEU A 164 -3.64 -4.23 -12.22
CA LEU A 164 -2.95 -5.36 -12.83
C LEU A 164 -3.95 -6.31 -13.51
N GLU A 165 -5.01 -6.70 -12.83
CA GLU A 165 -6.07 -7.58 -13.32
C GLU A 165 -6.78 -7.00 -14.54
N VAL A 166 -7.04 -5.70 -14.57
CA VAL A 166 -7.59 -5.02 -15.76
C VAL A 166 -6.69 -5.26 -16.97
N VAL A 167 -5.37 -5.13 -16.81
CA VAL A 167 -4.41 -5.33 -17.89
C VAL A 167 -4.29 -6.82 -18.25
N LEU A 168 -4.23 -7.70 -17.25
CA LEU A 168 -4.16 -9.15 -17.47
C LEU A 168 -5.42 -9.67 -18.18
N HIS A 169 -6.60 -9.16 -17.86
CA HIS A 169 -7.86 -9.52 -18.52
C HIS A 169 -7.91 -9.03 -19.97
N GLN A 170 -7.40 -7.81 -20.23
CA GLN A 170 -7.25 -7.33 -21.60
C GLN A 170 -6.28 -8.20 -22.41
N LEU A 171 -5.18 -8.63 -21.81
CA LEU A 171 -4.15 -9.43 -22.49
C LEU A 171 -4.51 -10.92 -22.62
N SER A 172 -5.26 -11.49 -21.67
CA SER A 172 -5.74 -12.87 -21.73
C SER A 172 -6.71 -13.06 -22.91
N SER A 173 -7.51 -12.03 -23.23
CA SER A 173 -8.37 -12.01 -24.42
C SER A 173 -7.59 -12.10 -25.75
N THR A 174 -6.27 -11.87 -25.72
CA THR A 174 -5.36 -11.96 -26.87
C THR A 174 -4.46 -13.21 -26.87
N ALA A 175 -4.70 -14.18 -25.98
CA ALA A 175 -3.88 -15.39 -25.77
C ALA A 175 -2.40 -15.12 -25.38
N VAL A 176 -2.11 -13.93 -24.84
CA VAL A 176 -0.76 -13.50 -24.43
C VAL A 176 -0.43 -13.88 -22.97
N TYR A 177 -1.42 -14.37 -22.21
CA TYR A 177 -1.29 -14.75 -20.80
C TYR A 177 -1.90 -16.12 -20.50
N THR A 178 -1.21 -16.95 -19.71
CA THR A 178 -1.71 -18.25 -19.22
C THR A 178 -1.63 -18.30 -17.70
N SER A 179 -2.76 -18.52 -17.03
CA SER A 179 -2.82 -18.66 -15.57
C SER A 179 -2.65 -20.12 -15.15
N HIS A 180 -1.69 -20.37 -14.27
CA HIS A 180 -1.50 -21.65 -13.56
C HIS A 180 -1.61 -21.43 -12.05
N ALA A 181 -2.66 -20.74 -11.60
CA ALA A 181 -2.88 -20.51 -10.18
C ALA A 181 -3.59 -21.71 -9.55
N LEU A 182 -2.97 -22.33 -8.55
CA LEU A 182 -3.68 -23.19 -7.61
C LEU A 182 -4.53 -22.27 -6.70
N GLU A 183 -5.84 -22.46 -6.71
CA GLU A 183 -6.77 -21.63 -5.94
C GLU A 183 -6.68 -21.98 -4.45
N TYR A 184 -6.15 -21.05 -3.66
CA TYR A 184 -6.35 -21.04 -2.22
C TYR A 184 -7.72 -20.41 -1.93
N GLN A 185 -8.58 -21.13 -1.21
CA GLN A 185 -9.91 -20.62 -0.86
C GLN A 185 -9.81 -19.75 0.40
N ALA A 186 -9.77 -18.44 0.21
CA ALA A 186 -9.69 -17.49 1.31
C ALA A 186 -11.04 -17.32 2.04
N PRO A 187 -11.05 -17.14 3.38
CA PRO A 187 -12.30 -16.99 4.16
C PRO A 187 -13.16 -15.79 3.75
N PHE A 188 -12.52 -14.69 3.33
CA PHE A 188 -13.16 -13.45 2.89
C PHE A 188 -12.72 -13.09 1.47
N ALA A 189 -12.65 -14.08 0.58
CA ALA A 189 -12.33 -13.86 -0.84
C ALA A 189 -13.15 -12.71 -1.42
N ASP A 190 -12.50 -11.84 -2.19
CA ASP A 190 -13.12 -10.63 -2.78
C ASP A 190 -13.80 -9.74 -1.75
N TYR A 191 -13.28 -9.70 -0.52
CA TYR A 191 -13.83 -8.95 0.61
C TYR A 191 -15.27 -9.36 1.00
N ARG A 192 -15.69 -10.57 0.62
CA ARG A 192 -17.04 -11.09 0.89
C ARG A 192 -17.03 -12.16 1.96
N TRP A 193 -17.89 -11.98 2.93
CA TRP A 193 -18.18 -13.00 3.92
C TRP A 193 -19.40 -13.82 3.50
N THR A 194 -19.19 -15.11 3.25
CA THR A 194 -20.22 -16.07 2.81
C THR A 194 -21.41 -16.22 3.76
N LEU A 195 -21.27 -15.81 5.04
CA LEU A 195 -22.32 -15.92 6.05
C LEU A 195 -23.26 -14.71 6.11
N ILE A 196 -22.92 -13.60 5.46
CA ILE A 196 -23.65 -12.33 5.57
C ILE A 196 -24.19 -11.92 4.21
N SER A 197 -25.51 -11.73 4.13
CA SER A 197 -26.15 -11.21 2.93
C SER A 197 -25.96 -9.69 2.82
N GLY A 198 -25.47 -9.23 1.66
CA GLY A 198 -25.34 -7.81 1.33
C GLY A 198 -23.88 -7.38 1.20
N TRP A 199 -23.53 -6.90 0.00
CA TRP A 199 -22.16 -6.55 -0.37
C TRP A 199 -21.51 -5.58 0.63
N PHE A 200 -22.19 -4.49 0.99
CA PHE A 200 -21.67 -3.47 1.90
C PHE A 200 -21.40 -4.01 3.32
N ALA A 201 -22.34 -4.78 3.89
CA ALA A 201 -22.19 -5.31 5.25
C ALA A 201 -21.06 -6.34 5.31
N SER A 202 -20.94 -7.18 4.28
CA SER A 202 -19.88 -8.16 4.18
C SER A 202 -18.50 -7.50 4.03
N ALA A 203 -18.38 -6.52 3.12
CA ALA A 203 -17.20 -5.70 2.88
C ALA A 203 -16.73 -4.97 4.15
N LEU A 204 -17.64 -4.29 4.83
CA LEU A 204 -17.34 -3.52 6.04
C LEU A 204 -16.79 -4.43 7.16
N LEU A 205 -17.42 -5.58 7.40
CA LEU A 205 -17.00 -6.50 8.45
C LEU A 205 -15.70 -7.21 8.10
N ALA A 206 -15.54 -7.68 6.86
CA ALA A 206 -14.30 -8.28 6.39
C ALA A 206 -13.14 -7.26 6.48
N GLY A 207 -13.35 -6.03 6.02
CA GLY A 207 -12.38 -4.94 6.11
C GLY A 207 -12.01 -4.58 7.55
N LEU A 208 -12.98 -4.52 8.47
CA LEU A 208 -12.72 -4.24 9.88
C LEU A 208 -11.90 -5.35 10.54
N ILE A 209 -12.26 -6.62 10.28
CA ILE A 209 -11.50 -7.79 10.76
C ILE A 209 -10.06 -7.75 10.23
N GLY A 210 -9.90 -7.54 8.92
CA GLY A 210 -8.59 -7.43 8.28
C GLY A 210 -7.74 -6.30 8.86
N THR A 211 -8.33 -5.13 9.09
CA THR A 211 -7.64 -3.97 9.67
C THR A 211 -7.16 -4.26 11.09
N VAL A 212 -8.02 -4.84 11.93
CA VAL A 212 -7.67 -5.21 13.32
C VAL A 212 -6.55 -6.25 13.34
N LEU A 213 -6.64 -7.29 12.52
CA LEU A 213 -5.64 -8.35 12.45
C LEU A 213 -4.30 -7.84 11.92
N THR A 214 -4.32 -6.98 10.91
CA THR A 214 -3.12 -6.33 10.38
C THR A 214 -2.46 -5.45 11.44
N GLY A 215 -3.25 -4.65 12.15
CA GLY A 215 -2.76 -3.80 13.25
C GLY A 215 -2.12 -4.62 14.37
N PHE A 216 -2.76 -5.73 14.78
CA PHE A 216 -2.22 -6.65 15.76
C PHE A 216 -0.91 -7.31 15.29
N ALA A 217 -0.89 -7.84 14.06
CA ALA A 217 0.29 -8.48 13.48
C ALA A 217 1.48 -7.52 13.38
N ALA A 218 1.23 -6.28 12.96
CA ALA A 218 2.24 -5.23 12.89
C ALA A 218 2.78 -4.89 14.29
N ALA A 219 1.91 -4.65 15.26
CA ALA A 219 2.30 -4.33 16.64
C ALA A 219 3.11 -5.46 17.29
N PHE A 220 2.66 -6.71 17.12
CA PHE A 220 3.37 -7.90 17.61
C PHE A 220 4.75 -8.03 16.98
N SER A 221 4.86 -7.85 15.66
CA SER A 221 6.12 -7.96 14.93
C SER A 221 7.11 -6.88 15.36
N LEU A 222 6.66 -5.64 15.53
CA LEU A 222 7.49 -4.54 16.01
C LEU A 222 8.04 -4.81 17.42
N LYS A 223 7.17 -5.21 18.35
CA LYS A 223 7.58 -5.54 19.73
C LYS A 223 8.56 -6.72 19.77
N SER A 224 8.39 -7.70 18.89
CA SER A 224 9.29 -8.84 18.78
C SER A 224 10.68 -8.43 18.28
N LEU A 225 10.73 -7.52 17.30
CA LEU A 225 11.99 -6.96 16.80
C LEU A 225 12.70 -6.11 17.85
N GLU A 226 11.97 -5.31 18.63
CA GLU A 226 12.55 -4.53 19.73
C GLU A 226 13.22 -5.42 20.77
N ARG A 227 12.53 -6.49 21.20
CA ARG A 227 13.09 -7.47 22.15
C ARG A 227 14.36 -8.11 21.59
N PHE A 228 14.31 -8.55 20.35
CA PHE A 228 15.46 -9.17 19.69
C PHE A 228 16.65 -8.20 19.53
N ALA A 229 16.40 -6.92 19.31
CA ALA A 229 17.45 -5.90 19.23
C ALA A 229 18.07 -5.59 20.60
N ILE A 230 17.30 -5.68 21.68
CA ILE A 230 17.77 -5.53 23.06
C ILE A 230 18.65 -6.71 23.46
N ASP A 231 18.22 -7.95 23.16
CA ASP A 231 18.96 -9.17 23.52
C ASP A 231 20.33 -9.30 22.80
N ARG A 232 20.56 -8.52 21.74
CA ARG A 232 21.85 -8.48 21.01
C ARG A 232 22.81 -7.37 21.47
N LYS A 233 22.39 -6.46 22.36
CA LYS A 233 23.22 -5.39 22.92
C LYS A 233 23.82 -5.80 24.25
#